data_AF-A0A925UY19-F1
#
_entry.id   AF-A0A925UY19-F1
#
_cell.length_a   1.000
_cell.length_b   1.000
_cell.length_c   1.000
_cell.angle_alpha   90.00
_cell.angle_beta   90.00
_cell.angle_gamma   90.00
#
_symmetry.space_group_name_H-M   'P 1'
#
loop_
_entity.id
_entity.type
_entity.pdbx_description
1 polymer ?
#
loop_
_entity_poly.entity_id
_entity_poly.type
_entity_poly.pdbx_seq_one_letter_code
_entity_poly.pdbx_strand_id
1 'polypeptide(L)' 'MNYLYDLTPLVGNLLQPWHIIILVGVIILFFGGSKIPELMKGMGQGMGEFKKGLKESKTEEELEEDSKTKSLTP' A
#
# COMPACT_ATOMS: atom_id res chain seq x y z
N MET A 1 -15.77 -41.73 12.31
CA MET A 1 -16.36 -40.73 13.23
C MET A 1 -15.25 -39.89 13.83
N ASN A 2 -14.78 -38.88 13.09
CA ASN A 2 -13.89 -37.85 13.62
C ASN A 2 -14.61 -36.51 13.55
N TYR A 3 -15.56 -36.33 14.46
CA TYR A 3 -16.35 -35.10 14.60
C TYR A 3 -15.49 -33.87 14.99
N LEU A 4 -14.22 -34.08 15.34
CA LEU A 4 -13.25 -33.01 15.59
C LEU A 4 -12.75 -32.28 14.32
N TYR A 5 -12.98 -32.82 13.11
CA TYR A 5 -12.65 -32.13 11.86
C TYR A 5 -13.72 -31.13 11.39
N ASP A 6 -14.97 -31.26 11.87
CA ASP A 6 -16.08 -30.37 11.49
C ASP A 6 -16.09 -29.03 12.24
N LEU A 7 -15.31 -28.88 13.32
CA LEU A 7 -15.26 -27.65 14.12
C LEU A 7 -14.04 -26.74 13.81
N THR A 8 -12.96 -27.30 13.29
CA THR A 8 -11.82 -26.57 12.70
C THR A 8 -12.20 -25.54 11.63
N PRO A 9 -13.19 -25.77 10.74
CA PRO A 9 -13.58 -24.78 9.75
C PRO A 9 -14.13 -23.47 10.35
N LEU A 10 -14.68 -23.48 11.57
CA LEU A 10 -15.34 -22.29 12.12
C LEU A 10 -14.37 -21.13 12.41
N VAL A 11 -13.14 -21.43 12.82
CA VAL A 11 -12.10 -20.42 13.12
C VAL A 11 -10.98 -20.46 12.07
N GLY A 12 -10.66 -21.64 11.54
CA GLY A 12 -9.59 -21.82 10.55
C GLY A 12 -9.98 -21.45 9.12
N ASN A 13 -11.26 -21.51 8.73
CA ASN A 13 -11.66 -21.19 7.36
C ASN A 13 -11.84 -19.70 7.10
N LEU A 14 -12.00 -18.87 8.14
CA LEU A 14 -12.32 -17.45 7.97
C LEU A 14 -11.23 -16.66 7.21
N LEU A 15 -9.97 -17.09 7.34
CA LEU A 15 -8.82 -16.49 6.64
C LEU A 15 -8.30 -17.35 5.48
N GLN A 16 -9.06 -18.34 5.03
CA GLN A 16 -8.60 -19.14 3.89
C GLN A 16 -8.49 -18.28 2.62
N PRO A 17 -7.39 -18.40 1.87
CA PRO A 17 -7.18 -17.67 0.61
C PRO A 17 -8.36 -17.79 -0.37
N TRP A 18 -9.08 -18.91 -0.32
CA TRP A 18 -10.28 -19.15 -1.12
C TRP A 18 -11.39 -18.11 -0.92
N HIS A 19 -11.62 -17.62 0.30
CA HIS A 19 -12.64 -16.61 0.55
C HIS A 19 -12.26 -15.25 -0.05
N ILE A 20 -10.98 -14.90 0.01
CA ILE A 20 -10.44 -13.66 -0.58
C ILE A 20 -10.59 -13.70 -2.10
N ILE A 21 -10.29 -14.84 -2.74
CA ILE A 21 -10.46 -15.01 -4.19
C ILE A 21 -11.93 -14.86 -4.60
N ILE A 22 -12.86 -15.47 -3.85
CA ILE A 22 -14.31 -15.34 -4.12
C ILE A 22 -14.76 -13.89 -3.94
N LEU A 23 -14.33 -13.21 -2.87
CA LEU A 23 -14.66 -11.81 -2.61
C LEU A 23 -14.17 -10.89 -3.73
N VAL A 24 -12.91 -11.05 -4.14
CA VAL A 24 -12.33 -10.31 -5.27
C VAL A 24 -13.07 -10.62 -6.56
N GLY A 25 -13.45 -11.89 -6.79
CA GLY A 25 -14.24 -12.32 -7.93
C GLY A 25 -15.62 -11.63 -8.00
N VAL A 26 -16.32 -11.52 -6.86
CA VAL A 26 -17.60 -10.80 -6.78
C VAL A 26 -17.41 -9.31 -7.10
N ILE A 27 -16.40 -8.66 -6.52
CA ILE A 27 -16.10 -7.24 -6.81
C ILE A 27 -15.80 -7.05 -8.30
N ILE A 28 -15.01 -7.95 -8.91
CA ILE A 28 -14.70 -7.93 -10.34
C ILE A 28 -15.95 -8.16 -11.20
N LEU A 29 -16.89 -9.00 -10.77
CA LEU A 29 -18.13 -9.25 -11.51
C LEU A 29 -19.04 -8.01 -11.52
N PHE A 30 -19.14 -7.29 -10.41
CA PHE A 30 -19.97 -6.08 -10.30
C PHE A 30 -19.30 -4.82 -10.88
N PHE A 31 -17.99 -4.65 -10.67
CA PHE A 31 -17.27 -3.44 -11.07
C PHE A 31 -16.47 -3.60 -12.38
N GLY A 32 -16.29 -4.82 -12.87
CA GLY A 32 -15.40 -5.16 -13.97
C GLY A 32 -13.94 -5.29 -13.53
N GLY A 33 -13.20 -6.23 -14.13
CA GLY A 33 -11.78 -6.49 -13.82
C GLY A 33 -10.85 -5.29 -14.06
N SER A 34 -11.30 -4.31 -14.83
CA SER A 34 -10.53 -3.11 -15.20
C SER A 34 -10.45 -2.04 -14.11
N LYS A 35 -11.38 -2.02 -13.15
CA LYS A 35 -11.45 -0.99 -12.10
C LYS A 35 -10.28 -1.10 -11.10
N ILE A 36 -9.86 -2.30 -10.75
CA ILE A 36 -8.75 -2.52 -9.80
C ILE A 36 -7.39 -2.06 -10.38
N PRO A 37 -7.01 -2.43 -11.63
CA PRO A 37 -5.81 -1.88 -12.28
C PRO A 37 -5.79 -0.36 -12.41
N GLU A 38 -6.94 0.24 -12.72
CA GLU A 38 -7.07 1.69 -12.89
C GLU A 38 -6.85 2.43 -11.55
N LEU A 39 -7.43 1.93 -10.46
CA LEU A 39 -7.20 2.44 -9.11
C LEU A 39 -5.74 2.25 -8.66
N MET A 40 -5.14 1.09 -8.93
CA MET A 40 -3.73 0.83 -8.61
C MET A 40 -2.79 1.76 -9.39
N LYS A 41 -3.09 2.03 -10.66
CA LYS A 41 -2.29 2.94 -11.50
C LYS A 41 -2.32 4.36 -10.94
N GLY A 42 -3.50 4.89 -10.62
CA GLY A 42 -3.65 6.22 -10.01
C GLY A 42 -2.98 6.32 -8.63
N MET A 43 -3.17 5.31 -7.77
CA MET A 43 -2.54 5.26 -6.45
C MET A 43 -1.01 5.14 -6.54
N GLY A 44 -0.50 4.33 -7.47
CA GLY A 44 0.94 4.15 -7.70
C GLY A 44 1.61 5.42 -8.20
N GLN A 45 0.95 6.16 -9.09
CA GLN A 45 1.42 7.47 -9.55
C GLN A 45 1.46 8.48 -8.39
N GLY A 46 0.39 8.57 -7.60
CA GLY A 46 0.34 9.48 -6.44
C GLY A 46 1.40 9.18 -5.39
N MET A 47 1.63 7.90 -5.07
CA MET A 47 2.70 7.48 -4.15
C MET A 47 4.10 7.78 -4.69
N GLY A 48 4.28 7.69 -6.01
CA GLY A 48 5.54 8.03 -6.70
C GLY A 48 5.88 9.51 -6.59
N GLU A 49 4.94 10.39 -6.96
CA GLU A 49 5.12 11.84 -6.84
C GLU A 49 5.30 12.27 -5.38
N PHE A 50 4.57 11.65 -4.44
CA PHE A 50 4.74 11.90 -3.02
C PHE A 50 6.16 11.57 -2.53
N LYS A 51 6.71 10.42 -2.91
CA LYS A 51 8.10 10.04 -2.59
C LYS A 51 9.12 10.97 -3.23
N LYS A 52 8.84 11.49 -4.43
CA LYS A 52 9.73 12.41 -5.14
C LYS A 52 9.77 13.77 -4.43
N GLY A 53 8.61 14.34 -4.11
CA GLY A 53 8.51 15.60 -3.36
C GLY A 53 9.17 15.52 -1.98
N LEU A 54 9.02 14.40 -1.27
CA LEU A 54 9.71 14.18 0.02
C LEU A 54 11.24 14.10 -0.09
N LYS A 55 11.78 13.67 -1.24
CA LYS A 55 13.23 13.64 -1.48
C LYS A 55 13.76 15.01 -1.85
N GLU A 56 13.03 15.73 -2.71
CA GLU A 56 13.37 17.10 -3.08
C GLU A 56 13.37 18.02 -1.85
N SER A 57 12.35 17.93 -0.99
CA SER A 57 12.30 18.69 0.26
C SER A 57 13.46 18.36 1.22
N LYS A 58 13.85 17.09 1.30
CA LYS A 58 14.97 16.66 2.14
C LYS A 58 16.32 17.16 1.60
N THR A 59 16.48 17.18 0.29
CA THR A 59 17.69 17.70 -0.36
C THR A 59 17.78 19.22 -0.25
N GLU A 60 16.64 19.93 -0.30
CA GLU A 60 16.60 21.38 -0.08
C GLU A 60 16.93 21.75 1.38
N GLU A 61 16.46 20.98 2.37
CA GLU A 61 16.82 21.16 3.78
C GLU A 61 18.33 20.93 4.04
N GLU A 62 18.96 19.98 3.35
CA GLU A 62 20.40 19.68 3.49
C GLU A 62 21.29 20.75 2.84
N LEU A 63 20.80 21.46 1.82
CA LEU A 63 21.52 22.55 1.15
C LEU A 63 21.43 23.90 1.88
N GLU A 64 20.35 24.13 2.65
CA GLU A 64 20.19 25.33 3.48
C GLU A 64 21.08 25.28 4.75
N GLU A 65 21.42 24.10 5.27
CA GLU A 65 22.23 23.93 6.48
C GLU A 65 23.74 24.20 6.27
N ASP A 66 24.27 23.99 5.05
CA ASP A 66 25.67 24.31 4.69
C ASP A 66 25.91 25.81 4.46
N SER A 67 24.85 26.59 4.20
CA SER A 67 24.98 28.03 3.92
C SER A 67 25.10 28.91 5.18
N LYS A 68 24.65 28.43 6.35
CA LYS A 68 24.64 29.21 7.61
C LYS A 68 25.85 29.00 8.52
N THR A 69 26.66 27.96 8.27
CA THR A 69 27.83 27.63 9.12
C THR A 69 29.14 28.31 8.65
N LYS A 70 29.19 28.85 7.41
CA LYS A 70 30.40 29.51 6.87
C LYS A 70 30.49 31.03 7.13
N SER A 71 29.48 31.65 7.74
CA SER A 71 29.45 33.11 8.00
C SER A 71 29.61 33.52 9.46
N LEU A 72 29.90 32.58 10.37
CA LEU A 72 30.13 32.88 11.79
C LEU A 72 31.43 32.24 12.29
N THR A 73 32.56 32.79 11.84
CA THR A 73 33.75 32.93 12.70
C THR A 73 34.33 34.34 12.51
N PRO A 74 34.51 35.12 13.60
CA PRO A 74 35.20 36.41 13.57
C PRO A 74 36.70 36.29 13.26
#